data_AF-A0A3Q2UYQ2-F1
#
_entry.id   AF-A0A3Q2UYQ2-F1
#
_cell.length_a   1.000
_cell.length_b   1.000
_cell.length_c   1.000
_cell.angle_alpha   90.00
_cell.angle_beta   90.00
_cell.angle_gamma   90.00
#
_symmetry.space_group_name_H-M   'P 1'
#
loop_
_entity.id
_entity.type
_entity.pdbx_description
1 polymer ?
#
loop_
_entity_poly.entity_id
_entity_poly.type
_entity_poly.pdbx_seq_one_letter_code
_entity_poly.pdbx_strand_id
1 'polypeptide(L)'
;VQHACSFPIVDYGQLSLNIIIIILLLDNDVLVSKNSVRVFAKRVHCKGKLDMGKQYLIMGKDGTTKDTSGMMQYLLESNTWVEKKPSEECSKSANRKSCQHFNDFVQEYMIDGCRQ
;
A
#
# COMPACT_ATOMS: atom_id res chain seq x y z
N VAL A 1 3.23 -2.84 -14.28
CA VAL A 1 2.78 -4.23 -13.94
C VAL A 1 3.93 -5.14 -13.51
N GLN A 2 5.07 -5.16 -14.23
CA GLN A 2 6.17 -6.13 -14.01
C GLN A 2 6.75 -6.21 -12.59
N HIS A 3 6.73 -5.12 -11.80
CA HIS A 3 7.28 -5.11 -10.43
C HIS A 3 6.30 -5.65 -9.37
N ALA A 4 5.00 -5.72 -9.64
CA ALA A 4 4.00 -6.15 -8.66
C ALA A 4 3.89 -7.68 -8.52
N CYS A 5 4.40 -8.45 -9.49
CA CYS A 5 4.13 -9.88 -9.62
C CYS A 5 5.31 -10.79 -9.22
N SER A 6 6.26 -10.33 -8.39
CA SER A 6 7.50 -11.09 -8.11
C SER A 6 8.12 -10.86 -6.70
N PHE A 7 8.02 -11.85 -5.78
CA PHE A 7 9.04 -12.23 -4.73
C PHE A 7 9.01 -11.64 -3.24
N PRO A 8 9.70 -12.22 -2.19
CA PRO A 8 9.10 -12.74 -0.93
C PRO A 8 9.60 -12.19 0.49
N ILE A 9 9.38 -12.93 1.63
CA ILE A 9 8.80 -12.63 3.01
C ILE A 9 9.82 -12.52 4.21
N VAL A 10 9.56 -11.81 5.36
CA VAL A 10 9.92 -12.17 6.80
C VAL A 10 9.27 -11.30 7.98
N ASP A 11 9.49 -11.66 9.28
CA ASP A 11 8.74 -11.41 10.58
C ASP A 11 8.90 -10.10 11.44
N TYR A 12 7.88 -9.23 11.72
CA TYR A 12 8.01 -8.13 12.75
C TYR A 12 6.69 -7.59 13.38
N GLY A 13 6.83 -6.73 14.43
CA GLY A 13 5.79 -6.13 15.30
C GLY A 13 5.33 -4.68 15.02
N GLN A 14 4.41 -4.15 15.86
CA GLN A 14 3.27 -3.24 15.57
C GLN A 14 3.50 -1.70 15.65
N LEU A 15 2.85 -0.91 14.77
CA LEU A 15 2.67 0.57 14.85
C LEU A 15 1.28 0.96 14.28
N SER A 16 0.45 1.67 15.04
CA SER A 16 -0.92 2.06 14.66
C SER A 16 -0.97 3.48 14.07
N LEU A 17 -1.44 3.64 12.83
CA LEU A 17 -1.64 4.93 12.17
C LEU A 17 -2.97 4.91 11.38
N ASN A 18 -3.77 5.97 11.52
CA ASN A 18 -4.99 6.20 10.75
C ASN A 18 -4.62 6.66 9.32
N ILE A 19 -4.52 5.72 8.38
CA ILE A 19 -4.16 6.00 6.99
C ILE A 19 -5.27 5.44 6.10
N ILE A 20 -5.82 6.27 5.19
CA ILE A 20 -6.67 5.81 4.10
C ILE A 20 -5.76 5.19 3.05
N ILE A 21 -5.77 3.86 2.97
CA ILE A 21 -4.87 3.09 2.11
C ILE A 21 -5.70 2.40 1.04
N ILE A 22 -5.28 2.56 -0.21
CA ILE A 22 -5.78 1.73 -1.31
C ILE A 22 -4.94 0.45 -1.26
N ILE A 23 -5.47 -0.58 -0.61
CA ILE A 23 -4.85 -1.90 -0.51
C ILE A 23 -5.26 -2.68 -1.77
N LEU A 24 -4.29 -3.18 -2.52
CA LEU A 24 -4.50 -3.74 -3.85
C LEU A 24 -4.19 -5.23 -3.99
N LEU A 25 -3.88 -5.92 -2.88
CA LEU A 25 -3.78 -7.37 -2.83
C LEU A 25 -4.35 -7.84 -1.49
N LEU A 26 -5.37 -8.69 -1.56
CA LEU A 26 -6.07 -9.26 -0.41
C LEU A 26 -6.32 -10.73 -0.74
N ASP A 27 -5.33 -11.59 -0.55
CA ASP A 27 -5.61 -13.01 -0.66
C ASP A 27 -6.28 -13.49 0.64
N ASN A 28 -5.82 -13.00 1.80
CA ASN A 28 -6.27 -13.48 3.11
C ASN A 28 -7.09 -12.49 3.97
N ASP A 29 -7.12 -11.18 3.64
CA ASP A 29 -7.88 -10.18 4.42
C ASP A 29 -9.23 -9.86 3.78
N VAL A 30 -10.16 -10.82 3.91
CA VAL A 30 -11.52 -10.77 3.33
C VAL A 30 -12.37 -9.65 3.95
N LEU A 31 -11.96 -9.07 5.08
CA LEU A 31 -12.70 -8.04 5.80
C LEU A 31 -12.34 -6.61 5.37
N VAL A 32 -11.47 -6.43 4.37
CA VAL A 32 -11.16 -5.09 3.84
C VAL A 32 -12.29 -4.57 2.95
N SER A 33 -12.63 -3.31 3.17
CA SER A 33 -13.52 -2.49 2.34
C SER A 33 -12.99 -1.06 2.24
N LYS A 34 -13.59 -0.23 1.38
CA LYS A 34 -13.13 1.13 1.04
C LYS A 34 -12.86 2.08 2.22
N ASN A 35 -13.44 1.82 3.39
CA ASN A 35 -13.27 2.64 4.60
C ASN A 35 -12.68 1.85 5.78
N SER A 36 -12.14 0.67 5.53
CA SER A 36 -11.51 -0.14 6.56
C SER A 36 -10.24 0.52 7.06
N VAL A 37 -10.04 0.51 8.38
CA VAL A 37 -8.79 0.90 9.01
C VAL A 37 -7.91 -0.32 9.14
N ARG A 38 -6.63 -0.18 8.78
CA ARG A 38 -5.61 -1.22 8.89
C ARG A 38 -4.34 -0.64 9.46
N VAL A 39 -3.69 -1.42 10.30
CA VAL A 39 -2.44 -1.07 10.96
C VAL A 39 -1.29 -1.45 10.03
N PHE A 40 -0.42 -0.49 9.75
CA PHE A 40 0.80 -0.70 8.97
C PHE A 40 2.00 -0.46 9.87
N ALA A 41 2.67 -1.55 10.21
CA ALA A 41 3.83 -1.51 11.05
C ALA A 41 5.12 -1.31 10.24
N LYS A 42 6.15 -0.74 10.86
CA LYS A 42 7.50 -0.67 10.29
C LYS A 42 8.52 -0.94 11.38
N ARG A 43 9.70 -1.46 11.02
CA ARG A 43 10.77 -1.62 12.01
C ARG A 43 11.27 -0.24 12.44
N VAL A 44 11.49 -0.06 13.74
CA VAL A 44 11.93 1.22 14.33
C VAL A 44 13.24 1.72 13.70
N HIS A 45 14.17 0.79 13.41
CA HIS A 45 15.45 1.10 12.78
C HIS A 45 15.36 1.40 11.28
N CYS A 46 14.23 1.12 10.61
CA CYS A 46 14.07 1.41 9.19
C CYS A 46 13.81 2.91 8.96
N LYS A 47 14.58 3.48 8.03
CA LYS A 47 14.34 4.82 7.48
C LYS A 47 13.05 4.81 6.65
N GLY A 48 12.42 5.97 6.53
CA GLY A 48 11.12 6.13 5.85
C GLY A 48 9.98 6.35 6.83
N LYS A 49 9.12 7.31 6.47
CA LYS A 49 7.90 7.66 7.19
C LYS A 49 6.80 7.93 6.18
N LEU A 50 5.57 7.59 6.55
CA LEU A 50 4.39 8.04 5.84
C LEU A 50 4.01 9.41 6.40
N ASP A 51 3.72 10.35 5.52
CA ASP A 51 3.26 11.68 5.91
C ASP A 51 1.80 11.60 6.34
N MET A 52 1.49 12.15 7.51
CA MET A 52 0.12 12.22 7.99
C MET A 52 -0.77 13.01 7.00
N GLY A 53 -1.98 12.50 6.75
CA GLY A 53 -2.95 13.13 5.87
C GLY A 53 -2.66 13.01 4.37
N LYS A 54 -1.60 12.30 3.96
CA LYS A 54 -1.31 12.01 2.56
C LYS A 54 -1.80 10.61 2.17
N GLN A 55 -2.15 10.45 0.90
CA GLN A 55 -2.61 9.17 0.35
C GLN A 55 -1.45 8.42 -0.29
N TYR A 56 -1.42 7.10 -0.09
CA TYR A 56 -0.39 6.22 -0.61
C TYR A 56 -1.01 5.01 -1.30
N LEU A 57 -0.37 4.57 -2.38
CA LEU A 57 -0.49 3.21 -2.90
C LEU A 57 0.51 2.33 -2.14
N ILE A 58 0.01 1.30 -1.47
CA ILE A 58 0.83 0.34 -0.74
C ILE A 58 0.52 -1.05 -1.27
N MET A 59 1.52 -1.71 -1.84
CA MET A 59 1.43 -3.07 -2.35
C MET A 59 2.53 -3.90 -1.71
N GLY A 60 2.20 -5.10 -1.27
CA GLY A 60 3.13 -5.95 -0.57
C GLY A 60 2.48 -7.27 -0.23
N LYS A 61 3.00 -7.89 0.82
CA LYS A 61 2.47 -9.17 1.29
C LYS A 61 1.29 -8.98 2.20
N ASP A 62 0.46 -10.02 2.23
CA ASP A 62 -0.55 -10.17 3.26
C ASP A 62 0.08 -10.12 4.66
N GLY A 63 -0.67 -9.53 5.57
CA GLY A 63 -0.37 -9.60 7.00
C GLY A 63 -0.46 -11.03 7.50
N THR A 64 0.45 -11.42 8.39
CA THR A 64 0.40 -12.72 9.09
C THR A 64 -0.07 -12.57 10.53
N THR A 65 -0.28 -11.35 10.99
CA THR A 65 -0.60 -11.01 12.37
C THR A 65 -1.83 -10.11 12.44
N LYS A 66 -2.39 -9.97 13.65
CA LYS A 66 -3.56 -9.13 13.91
C LYS A 66 -3.22 -8.01 14.87
N ASP A 67 -3.90 -6.88 14.72
CA ASP A 67 -3.85 -5.77 15.67
C ASP A 67 -4.67 -6.07 16.94
N THR A 68 -4.71 -5.10 17.85
CA THR A 68 -5.48 -5.19 19.11
C THR A 68 -6.98 -5.28 18.90
N SER A 69 -7.47 -4.91 17.72
CA SER A 69 -8.88 -5.00 17.32
C SER A 69 -9.20 -6.33 16.62
N GLY A 70 -8.22 -7.21 16.46
CA GLY A 70 -8.36 -8.49 15.77
C GLY A 70 -8.36 -8.37 14.24
N MET A 71 -8.07 -7.19 13.69
CA MET A 71 -7.96 -6.96 12.25
C MET A 71 -6.57 -7.31 11.76
N MET A 72 -6.44 -7.74 10.51
CA MET A 72 -5.12 -8.00 9.91
C MET A 72 -4.24 -6.76 10.04
N GLN A 73 -2.98 -6.93 10.44
CA GLN A 73 -1.99 -5.87 10.37
C GLN A 73 -0.95 -6.20 9.30
N TYR A 74 -0.50 -5.17 8.59
CA TYR A 74 0.46 -5.27 7.51
C TYR A 74 1.82 -4.73 7.94
N LEU A 75 2.86 -5.18 7.28
CA LEU A 75 4.23 -4.78 7.57
C LEU A 75 4.86 -4.08 6.36
N LEU A 76 5.48 -2.93 6.61
CA LEU A 76 6.29 -2.20 5.65
C LEU A 76 7.72 -2.74 5.69
N GLU A 77 8.05 -3.56 4.70
CA GLU A 77 9.35 -4.21 4.54
C GLU A 77 10.06 -3.82 3.24
N SER A 78 11.23 -4.39 3.00
CA SER A 78 12.02 -4.18 1.78
C SER A 78 11.29 -4.61 0.50
N ASN A 79 10.30 -5.50 0.61
CA ASN A 79 9.47 -5.98 -0.50
C ASN A 79 8.14 -5.20 -0.63
N THR A 80 7.91 -4.19 0.21
CA THR A 80 6.69 -3.40 0.19
C THR A 80 6.89 -2.21 -0.73
N TRP A 81 6.08 -2.15 -1.78
CA TRP A 81 5.96 -0.97 -2.63
C TRP A 81 5.15 0.09 -1.90
N VAL A 82 5.74 1.27 -1.71
CA VAL A 82 5.08 2.41 -1.08
C VAL A 82 5.26 3.62 -1.99
N GLU A 83 4.17 4.12 -2.54
CA GLU A 83 4.19 5.25 -3.46
C GLU A 83 3.15 6.29 -3.07
N LYS A 84 3.58 7.55 -2.94
CA LYS A 84 2.69 8.66 -2.59
C LYS A 84 1.83 9.03 -3.79
N LYS A 85 0.51 9.15 -3.60
CA LYS A 85 -0.39 9.60 -4.66
C LYS A 85 -0.08 11.07 -5.02
N PRO A 86 0.15 11.41 -6.29
CA PRO A 86 0.62 12.74 -6.69
C PRO A 86 -0.46 13.85 -6.72
N SER A 87 -1.45 13.86 -5.82
CA SER A 87 -2.69 14.66 -5.97
C SER A 87 -2.48 16.17 -6.19
N GLU A 88 -1.71 16.83 -5.33
CA GLU A 88 -1.45 18.28 -5.41
C GLU A 88 -0.55 18.62 -6.62
N GLU A 89 0.35 17.69 -6.96
CA GLU A 89 1.35 17.84 -8.00
C GLU A 89 0.76 17.70 -9.41
N CYS A 90 -0.38 17.02 -9.56
CA CYS A 90 -1.05 16.83 -10.85
C CYS A 90 -1.57 18.12 -11.50
N SER A 91 -1.69 19.20 -10.72
CA SER A 91 -2.05 20.52 -11.26
C SER A 91 -0.94 21.11 -12.15
N LYS A 92 0.32 20.68 -11.97
CA LYS A 92 1.47 21.16 -12.74
C LYS A 92 1.54 20.42 -14.08
N SER A 93 1.66 21.15 -15.19
CA SER A 93 1.76 20.60 -16.53
C SER A 93 2.88 19.56 -16.68
N ALA A 94 4.02 19.78 -16.02
CA ALA A 94 5.17 18.87 -16.01
C ALA A 94 4.84 17.47 -15.43
N ASN A 95 3.89 17.39 -14.50
CA ASN A 95 3.56 16.16 -13.78
C ASN A 95 2.31 15.45 -14.32
N ARG A 96 1.63 16.05 -15.31
CA ARG A 96 0.35 15.54 -15.84
C ARG A 96 0.48 14.11 -16.38
N LYS A 97 1.56 13.80 -17.08
CA LYS A 97 1.82 12.45 -17.61
C LYS A 97 2.07 11.44 -16.47
N SER A 98 2.88 11.79 -15.49
CA SER A 98 3.17 10.90 -14.34
C SER A 98 1.91 10.61 -13.53
N CYS A 99 1.07 11.62 -13.31
CA CYS A 99 -0.22 11.44 -12.67
C CYS A 99 -1.17 10.54 -13.45
N GLN A 100 -1.22 10.70 -14.77
CA GLN A 100 -2.00 9.83 -15.64
C GLN A 100 -1.50 8.39 -15.54
N HIS A 101 -0.20 8.16 -15.71
CA HIS A 101 0.39 6.82 -15.58
C HIS A 101 0.11 6.16 -14.22
N PHE A 102 0.19 6.92 -13.11
CA PHE A 102 -0.16 6.39 -11.79
C PHE A 102 -1.62 5.93 -11.73
N ASN A 103 -2.55 6.75 -12.22
CA ASN A 103 -3.97 6.42 -12.20
C ASN A 103 -4.30 5.25 -13.13
N ASP A 104 -3.74 5.25 -14.34
CA ASP A 104 -3.92 4.18 -15.32
C ASP A 104 -3.39 2.86 -14.74
N PHE A 105 -2.19 2.86 -14.13
CA PHE A 105 -1.64 1.69 -13.46
C PHE A 105 -2.55 1.18 -12.34
N VAL A 106 -3.04 2.06 -11.46
CA VAL A 106 -3.94 1.67 -10.37
C VAL A 106 -5.23 1.08 -10.92
N GLN A 107 -5.84 1.69 -11.95
CA GLN A 107 -7.07 1.20 -12.55
C GLN A 107 -6.91 -0.15 -13.24
N GLU A 108 -5.88 -0.29 -14.08
CA GLU A 108 -5.58 -1.54 -14.78
C GLU A 108 -5.28 -2.64 -13.77
N TYR A 109 -4.42 -2.39 -12.78
CA TYR A 109 -4.06 -3.40 -11.79
C TYR A 109 -5.23 -3.81 -10.88
N MET A 110 -6.16 -2.90 -10.56
CA MET A 110 -7.39 -3.22 -9.81
C MET A 110 -8.33 -4.16 -10.56
N ILE A 111 -8.35 -4.09 -11.89
CA ILE A 111 -9.27 -4.87 -12.73
C ILE A 111 -8.62 -6.18 -13.17
N ASP A 112 -7.39 -6.09 -13.66
CA ASP A 112 -6.71 -7.20 -14.33
C ASP A 112 -5.80 -8.00 -13.40
N GLY A 113 -5.40 -7.43 -12.26
CA GLY A 113 -4.40 -8.01 -11.37
C GLY A 113 -3.09 -8.32 -12.11
N CYS A 114 -2.43 -9.42 -11.71
CA CYS A 114 -1.32 -10.00 -12.46
C CYS A 114 -1.86 -11.00 -13.49
N ARG A 115 -1.68 -10.72 -14.79
CA ARG A 115 -1.88 -11.72 -15.85
C ARG A 115 -0.64 -12.63 -15.90
N GLN A 116 -0.85 -13.94 -15.77
CA GLN A 116 0.20 -14.96 -15.94
C GLN A 116 0.50 -15.21 -17.42
#